data_AF-A0A2N5K511-F1
#
_entry.id   AF-A0A2N5K511-F1
#
_cell.length_a   1.000
_cell.length_b   1.000
_cell.length_c   1.000
_cell.angle_alpha   90.00
_cell.angle_beta   90.00
_cell.angle_gamma   90.00
#
_symmetry.space_group_name_H-M   'P 1'
#
loop_
_entity.id
_entity.type
_entity.pdbx_description
1 polymer ?
#
loop_
_entity_poly.entity_id
_entity_poly.type
_entity_poly.pdbx_seq_one_letter_code
_entity_poly.pdbx_strand_id
1 'polypeptide(L)'
;FNGQLWSSGRGIIWYAPPLLLLPAGLWLFRSRDPHVALLCLLMALSHLLLYAKWVAWDGAGAWGPRFLNTVLPFMVLPLAAFLETLRGWRTPGRTSLLLAVVLLAVPVQVAGLTINMNAFFSATRSAETSYYRIADSAIVGHLRFATRQLRTLYNLHVAPNSVVLRDGFDYSEGRPAQVPRWTLPAATIAVRAQSFVAAVTLALDSCAVQPGPAQVTLEVGQQPLVVSHQPCPPRSYHLLVPSKSNTVRLGATAWEPSAVGIQRDGRLGVLLRH
;
A
#
# COMPACT_ATOMS: atom_id res chain seq x y z
N PHE A 1 24.73 -3.57 8.98
CA PHE A 1 24.85 -2.17 9.45
C PHE A 1 24.18 -1.11 8.55
N ASN A 2 23.91 -1.34 7.27
CA ASN A 2 23.38 -0.29 6.36
C ASN A 2 21.87 0.02 6.45
N GLY A 3 21.18 -0.46 7.50
CA GLY A 3 19.71 -0.58 7.57
C GLY A 3 18.91 0.71 7.30
N GLN A 4 19.24 1.84 7.94
CA GLN A 4 18.45 3.09 7.81
C GLN A 4 19.18 4.26 7.16
N LEU A 5 20.46 4.12 6.83
CA LEU A 5 21.22 5.18 6.18
C LEU A 5 21.19 5.03 4.66
N TRP A 6 21.63 3.88 4.15
CA TRP A 6 21.93 3.66 2.72
C TRP A 6 21.12 2.55 2.07
N SER A 7 20.43 1.72 2.85
CA SER A 7 19.55 0.67 2.34
C SER A 7 18.59 1.21 1.27
N SER A 8 18.48 0.53 0.15
CA SER A 8 17.60 0.93 -0.95
C SER A 8 16.12 0.92 -0.58
N GLY A 9 15.73 0.09 0.38
CA GLY A 9 14.36 0.00 0.87
C GLY A 9 14.00 0.99 1.99
N ARG A 10 15.01 1.51 2.72
CA ARG A 10 14.80 2.16 4.04
C ARG A 10 15.72 3.32 4.37
N GLY A 11 16.69 3.59 3.51
CA GLY A 11 17.70 4.62 3.72
C GLY A 11 17.08 6.01 3.77
N ILE A 12 17.45 6.81 4.77
CA ILE A 12 16.95 8.18 4.95
C ILE A 12 17.17 9.06 3.72
N ILE A 13 18.21 8.79 2.93
CA ILE A 13 18.49 9.51 1.68
C ILE A 13 17.38 9.36 0.64
N TRP A 14 16.67 8.23 0.65
CA TRP A 14 15.59 7.93 -0.30
C TRP A 14 14.26 8.49 0.18
N TYR A 15 14.06 8.53 1.50
CA TYR A 15 12.81 9.02 2.12
C TYR A 15 12.81 10.52 2.40
N ALA A 16 13.99 11.10 2.62
CA ALA A 16 14.21 12.53 2.82
C ALA A 16 15.37 13.03 1.94
N PRO A 17 15.19 13.09 0.60
CA PRO A 17 16.21 13.61 -0.33
C PRO A 17 16.82 14.97 0.03
N PRO A 18 16.11 15.94 0.66
CA PRO A 18 16.72 17.19 1.10
C PRO A 18 17.94 17.01 2.03
N LEU A 19 18.00 15.90 2.78
CA LEU A 19 19.12 15.63 3.69
C LEU A 19 20.43 15.32 2.96
N LEU A 20 20.42 15.10 1.63
CA LEU A 20 21.65 15.06 0.85
C LEU A 20 22.43 16.38 0.93
N LEU A 21 21.74 17.49 1.21
CA LEU A 21 22.33 18.81 1.39
C LEU A 21 22.79 19.07 2.84
N LEU A 22 22.60 18.12 3.75
CA LEU A 22 22.93 18.25 5.17
C LEU A 22 24.40 18.62 5.42
N PRO A 23 25.41 18.00 4.77
CA PRO A 23 26.81 18.36 4.99
C PRO A 23 27.10 19.82 4.61
N ALA A 24 26.51 20.30 3.52
CA ALA A 24 26.64 21.69 3.08
C ALA A 24 25.91 22.64 4.04
N GLY A 25 24.71 22.27 4.50
CA GLY A 25 23.95 23.01 5.50
C GLY A 25 24.72 23.17 6.81
N LEU A 26 25.26 22.07 7.36
CA LEU A 26 26.10 22.09 8.56
C LEU A 26 27.37 22.93 8.37
N TRP A 27 28.04 22.81 7.23
CA TRP A 27 29.26 23.59 6.95
C TRP A 27 29.00 25.10 6.86
N LEU A 28 27.84 25.51 6.33
CA LEU A 28 27.43 26.92 6.30
C LEU A 28 26.96 27.40 7.67
N PHE A 29 26.20 26.56 8.38
CA PHE A 29 25.60 26.91 9.66
C PHE A 29 26.63 27.00 10.79
N ARG A 30 27.71 26.21 10.76
CA ARG A 30 28.80 26.27 11.76
C ARG A 30 29.48 27.65 11.84
N SER A 31 29.51 28.39 10.74
CA SER A 31 30.12 29.72 10.66
C SER A 31 29.23 30.81 11.25
N ARG A 32 27.95 30.51 11.47
CA ARG A 32 26.96 31.44 12.01
C ARG A 32 26.69 31.16 13.49
N ASP A 33 26.36 29.91 13.80
CA ASP A 33 26.12 29.46 15.16
C ASP A 33 26.74 28.06 15.36
N PRO A 34 28.02 28.00 15.78
CA PRO A 34 28.71 26.73 15.97
C PRO A 34 28.08 25.89 17.09
N HIS A 35 27.44 26.51 18.09
CA HIS A 35 26.83 25.79 19.21
C HIS A 35 25.56 25.07 18.78
N VAL A 36 24.69 25.73 18.01
CA VAL A 36 23.48 25.09 17.48
C VAL A 36 23.83 24.07 16.41
N ALA A 37 24.83 24.32 15.56
CA ALA A 37 25.34 23.34 14.61
C ALA A 37 25.84 22.06 15.30
N LEU A 38 26.62 22.23 16.39
CA LEU A 38 27.12 21.12 17.20
C LEU A 38 25.98 20.37 17.89
N LEU A 39 24.99 21.08 18.46
CA LEU A 39 23.82 20.47 19.07
C LEU A 39 23.05 19.59 18.06
N CYS A 40 22.78 20.11 16.85
CA CYS A 40 22.09 19.36 15.80
C CYS A 40 22.86 18.08 15.43
N LEU A 41 24.17 18.19 15.26
CA LEU A 41 25.04 17.06 14.95
C LEU A 41 25.05 16.03 16.08
N LEU A 42 25.19 16.46 17.34
CA LEU A 42 25.19 15.58 18.51
C LEU A 42 23.84 14.90 18.71
N MET A 43 22.72 15.58 18.48
CA MET A 43 21.39 15.00 18.56
C MET A 43 21.19 13.91 17.49
N ALA A 44 21.59 14.19 16.25
CA ALA A 44 21.54 13.22 15.16
C ALA A 44 22.44 12.00 15.43
N LEU A 45 23.68 12.24 15.86
CA LEU A 45 24.66 11.18 16.09
C LEU A 45 24.33 10.33 17.32
N SER A 46 23.90 10.96 18.42
CA SER A 46 23.51 10.23 19.65
C SER A 46 22.33 9.28 19.38
N HIS A 47 21.29 9.75 18.68
CA HIS A 47 20.16 8.89 18.28
C HIS A 47 20.59 7.77 17.34
N LEU A 48 21.42 8.09 16.34
CA LEU A 48 21.96 7.09 15.41
C LEU A 48 22.72 5.99 16.17
N LEU A 49 23.63 6.37 17.08
CA LEU A 49 24.44 5.43 17.85
C LEU A 49 23.61 4.61 18.84
N LEU A 50 22.60 5.22 19.45
CA LEU A 50 21.67 4.55 20.36
C LEU A 50 20.93 3.41 19.64
N TYR A 51 20.38 3.70 18.46
CA TYR A 51 19.60 2.73 17.70
C TYR A 51 20.44 1.80 16.82
N ALA A 52 21.70 2.14 16.51
CA ALA A 52 22.59 1.27 15.74
C ALA A 52 22.85 -0.09 16.39
N LYS A 53 22.71 -0.20 17.72
CA LYS A 53 22.82 -1.45 18.48
C LYS A 53 21.48 -2.18 18.69
N TRP A 54 20.37 -1.58 18.25
CA TRP A 54 19.06 -2.18 18.43
C TRP A 54 18.85 -3.37 17.48
N VAL A 55 18.29 -4.47 17.99
CA VAL A 55 18.12 -5.73 17.23
C VAL A 55 17.28 -5.53 15.96
N ALA A 56 16.24 -4.68 16.03
CA ALA A 56 15.41 -4.34 14.88
C ALA A 56 15.85 -3.02 14.21
N TRP A 57 17.16 -2.79 14.08
CA TRP A 57 17.73 -1.57 13.47
C TRP A 57 17.22 -1.31 12.05
N ASP A 58 16.85 -2.36 11.32
CA ASP A 58 16.17 -2.24 10.02
C ASP A 58 14.85 -1.45 10.11
N GLY A 59 14.24 -1.30 11.28
CA GLY A 59 13.06 -0.47 11.49
C GLY A 59 11.73 -1.17 11.17
N ALA A 60 11.74 -2.50 10.97
CA ALA A 60 10.58 -3.40 10.85
C ALA A 60 9.39 -2.83 10.03
N GLY A 61 8.13 -3.17 10.29
CA GLY A 61 6.98 -2.83 9.42
C GLY A 61 6.59 -1.35 9.24
N ALA A 62 7.52 -0.43 8.93
CA ALA A 62 7.31 1.02 8.89
C ALA A 62 7.73 1.67 7.55
N TRP A 63 7.17 2.86 7.28
CA TRP A 63 7.52 3.70 6.13
C TRP A 63 8.81 4.48 6.44
N GLY A 64 9.90 4.12 5.77
CA GLY A 64 11.18 4.79 5.92
C GLY A 64 11.91 4.50 7.24
N PRO A 65 12.91 5.34 7.60
CA PRO A 65 13.78 5.12 8.75
C PRO A 65 13.10 5.58 10.06
N ARG A 66 12.16 4.77 10.57
CA ARG A 66 11.32 5.10 11.75
C ARG A 66 12.10 5.70 12.93
N PHE A 67 13.33 5.26 13.20
CA PHE A 67 14.12 5.75 14.33
C PHE A 67 14.74 7.12 14.06
N LEU A 68 15.05 7.44 12.80
CA LEU A 68 15.63 8.73 12.44
C LEU A 68 14.57 9.83 12.27
N ASN A 69 13.28 9.46 12.16
CA ASN A 69 12.20 10.43 12.04
C ASN A 69 12.16 11.42 13.22
N THR A 70 12.47 10.97 14.44
CA THR A 70 12.49 11.83 15.64
C THR A 70 13.57 12.90 15.58
N VAL A 71 14.69 12.63 14.91
CA VAL A 71 15.81 13.57 14.75
C VAL A 71 15.78 14.37 13.46
N LEU A 72 14.83 14.11 12.56
CA LEU A 72 14.66 14.87 11.31
C LEU A 72 14.61 16.39 11.52
N PRO A 73 13.89 16.94 12.53
CA PRO A 73 13.86 18.40 12.73
C PRO A 73 15.26 18.99 12.96
N PHE A 74 16.12 18.29 13.73
CA PHE A 74 17.50 18.70 13.98
C PHE A 74 18.40 18.52 12.74
N MET A 75 18.12 17.53 11.90
CA MET A 75 18.82 17.35 10.64
C MET A 75 18.38 18.38 9.57
N VAL A 76 17.14 18.82 9.58
CA VAL A 76 16.64 19.81 8.61
C VAL A 76 17.04 21.23 8.99
N LEU A 77 17.20 21.54 10.28
CA LEU A 77 17.52 22.90 10.74
C LEU A 77 18.77 23.52 10.07
N PRO A 78 19.92 22.83 9.94
CA PRO A 78 21.09 23.36 9.24
C PRO A 78 20.84 23.68 7.75
N LEU A 79 19.82 23.07 7.12
CA LEU A 79 19.46 23.36 5.74
C LEU A 79 18.91 24.79 5.56
N ALA A 80 18.44 25.44 6.63
CA ALA A 80 18.03 26.85 6.58
C ALA A 80 19.17 27.77 6.12
N ALA A 81 20.41 27.49 6.55
CA ALA A 81 21.59 28.24 6.11
C ALA A 81 21.81 28.10 4.60
N PHE A 82 21.58 26.90 4.08
CA PHE A 82 21.69 26.62 2.66
C PHE A 82 20.61 27.36 1.86
N LEU A 83 19.35 27.38 2.35
CA LEU A 83 18.26 28.11 1.70
C LEU A 83 18.52 29.61 1.58
N GLU A 84 19.25 30.21 2.52
CA GLU A 84 19.65 31.61 2.41
C GLU A 84 20.68 31.84 1.31
N THR A 85 21.67 30.94 1.15
CA THR A 85 22.64 31.03 0.04
C THR A 85 21.96 30.90 -1.32
N LEU A 86 20.88 30.13 -1.41
CA LEU A 86 20.08 30.01 -2.63
C LEU A 86 19.41 31.32 -3.05
N ARG A 87 19.22 32.29 -2.14
CA ARG A 87 18.65 33.60 -2.48
C ARG A 87 19.57 34.39 -3.43
N GLY A 88 20.88 34.19 -3.33
CA GLY A 88 21.89 34.80 -4.21
C GLY A 88 22.09 34.07 -5.53
N TRP A 89 21.51 32.88 -5.74
CA TRP A 89 21.63 32.14 -6.98
C TRP A 89 20.77 32.76 -8.09
N ARG A 90 21.23 32.63 -9.35
CA ARG A 90 20.41 33.02 -10.50
C ARG A 90 19.09 32.25 -10.47
N THR A 91 17.98 32.93 -10.79
CA THR A 91 16.63 32.39 -10.80
C THR A 91 16.51 30.98 -11.40
N PRO A 92 17.05 30.68 -12.60
CA PRO A 92 16.92 29.33 -13.19
C PRO A 92 17.60 28.23 -12.37
N GLY A 93 18.76 28.52 -11.75
CA GLY A 93 19.48 27.54 -10.92
C GLY A 93 18.73 27.26 -9.62
N ARG A 94 18.19 28.30 -8.99
CA ARG A 94 17.37 28.18 -7.78
C ARG A 94 16.08 27.40 -8.05
N THR A 95 15.35 27.75 -9.12
CA THR A 95 14.10 27.06 -9.46
C THR A 95 14.33 25.61 -9.85
N SER A 96 15.41 25.31 -10.58
CA SER A 96 15.78 23.93 -10.94
C SER A 96 16.04 23.07 -9.70
N LEU A 97 16.81 23.57 -8.73
CA LEU A 97 17.07 22.83 -7.49
C LEU A 97 15.80 22.61 -6.65
N LEU A 98 14.98 23.65 -6.47
CA LEU A 98 13.72 23.53 -5.73
C LEU A 98 12.78 22.54 -6.41
N LEU A 99 12.67 22.61 -7.73
CA LEU A 99 11.87 21.66 -8.51
C LEU A 99 12.41 20.24 -8.37
N ALA A 100 13.72 20.03 -8.43
CA ALA A 100 14.33 18.73 -8.23
C ALA A 100 14.03 18.15 -6.84
N VAL A 101 14.12 18.98 -5.78
CA VAL A 101 13.77 18.57 -4.42
C VAL A 101 12.30 18.17 -4.32
N VAL A 102 11.39 18.97 -4.89
CA VAL A 102 9.95 18.68 -4.90
C VAL A 102 9.66 17.40 -5.67
N LEU A 103 10.23 17.23 -6.86
CA LEU A 103 10.04 16.06 -7.72
C LEU A 103 10.60 14.77 -7.09
N LEU A 104 11.62 14.87 -6.24
CA LEU A 104 12.16 13.72 -5.51
C LEU A 104 11.37 13.42 -4.23
N ALA A 105 10.97 14.43 -3.47
CA ALA A 105 10.35 14.24 -2.15
C ALA A 105 8.84 13.96 -2.23
N VAL A 106 8.09 14.69 -3.05
CA VAL A 106 6.62 14.59 -3.09
C VAL A 106 6.12 13.19 -3.46
N PRO A 107 6.64 12.51 -4.50
CA PRO A 107 6.16 11.18 -4.85
C PRO A 107 6.35 10.16 -3.72
N VAL A 108 7.45 10.28 -2.97
CA VAL A 108 7.73 9.43 -1.81
C VAL A 108 6.68 9.69 -0.72
N GLN A 109 6.45 10.95 -0.35
CA GLN A 109 5.48 11.26 0.70
C GLN A 109 4.05 10.89 0.31
N VAL A 110 3.66 11.12 -0.95
CA VAL A 110 2.34 10.72 -1.48
C VAL A 110 2.19 9.19 -1.48
N ALA A 111 3.23 8.46 -1.87
CA ALA A 111 3.21 7.00 -1.82
C ALA A 111 3.00 6.47 -0.40
N GLY A 112 3.65 7.06 0.61
CA GLY A 112 3.48 6.69 2.01
C GLY A 112 2.11 7.03 2.61
N LEU A 113 1.44 8.07 2.10
CA LEU A 113 0.12 8.50 2.59
C LEU A 113 -1.05 7.75 1.94
N THR A 114 -0.89 7.31 0.69
CA THR A 114 -2.01 6.79 -0.11
C THR A 114 -2.23 5.29 0.03
N ILE A 115 -1.22 4.54 0.49
CA ILE A 115 -1.25 3.09 0.51
C ILE A 115 -0.98 2.59 1.92
N ASN A 116 -1.83 1.67 2.37
CA ASN A 116 -1.66 1.04 3.66
C ASN A 116 -0.40 0.18 3.67
N MET A 117 0.50 0.46 4.61
CA MET A 117 1.76 -0.27 4.77
C MET A 117 1.58 -1.78 4.94
N ASN A 118 0.53 -2.20 5.66
CA ASN A 118 0.25 -3.62 5.89
C ASN A 118 -0.10 -4.33 4.58
N ALA A 119 -0.75 -3.64 3.64
CA ALA A 119 -1.05 -4.17 2.31
C ALA A 119 0.21 -4.38 1.45
N PHE A 120 1.26 -3.56 1.68
CA PHE A 120 2.56 -3.80 1.05
C PHE A 120 3.26 -5.02 1.65
N PHE A 121 3.29 -5.13 2.98
CA PHE A 121 3.95 -6.25 3.66
C PHE A 121 3.27 -7.60 3.41
N SER A 122 1.94 -7.64 3.33
CA SER A 122 1.22 -8.86 2.95
C SER A 122 1.54 -9.33 1.52
N ALA A 123 1.93 -8.41 0.64
CA ALA A 123 2.23 -8.70 -0.76
C ALA A 123 3.73 -8.93 -1.07
N THR A 124 4.65 -8.62 -0.15
CA THR A 124 6.09 -8.78 -0.38
C THR A 124 6.56 -10.23 -0.12
N ARG A 125 7.65 -10.66 -0.77
CA ARG A 125 8.11 -12.07 -0.70
C ARG A 125 8.91 -12.38 0.56
N SER A 126 9.73 -11.45 1.03
CA SER A 126 10.51 -11.55 2.26
C SER A 126 10.99 -10.17 2.69
N ALA A 127 11.17 -9.96 4.00
CA ALA A 127 11.67 -8.72 4.55
C ALA A 127 13.06 -8.34 3.96
N GLU A 128 13.99 -9.29 3.90
CA GLU A 128 15.35 -9.05 3.41
C GLU A 128 15.40 -8.54 1.96
N THR A 129 14.61 -9.12 1.06
CA THR A 129 14.61 -8.69 -0.35
C THR A 129 14.09 -7.28 -0.50
N SER A 130 13.05 -6.90 0.25
CA SER A 130 12.48 -5.56 0.23
C SER A 130 13.45 -4.47 0.74
N TYR A 131 14.46 -4.85 1.53
CA TYR A 131 15.37 -3.88 2.14
C TYR A 131 16.56 -3.55 1.24
N TYR A 132 17.04 -4.50 0.46
CA TYR A 132 18.28 -4.34 -0.30
C TYR A 132 18.08 -4.24 -1.80
N ARG A 133 16.92 -4.65 -2.33
CA ARG A 133 16.61 -4.55 -3.75
C ARG A 133 15.70 -3.35 -4.03
N ILE A 134 16.20 -2.38 -4.81
CA ILE A 134 15.44 -1.18 -5.22
C ILE A 134 14.08 -1.55 -5.81
N ALA A 135 14.05 -2.57 -6.67
CA ALA A 135 12.83 -3.03 -7.33
C ALA A 135 11.77 -3.62 -6.38
N ASP A 136 12.16 -4.02 -5.17
CA ASP A 136 11.28 -4.58 -4.14
C ASP A 136 11.16 -3.63 -2.93
N SER A 137 11.71 -2.41 -3.02
CA SER A 137 11.62 -1.37 -1.99
C SER A 137 10.17 -0.93 -1.74
N ALA A 138 9.90 -0.44 -0.53
CA ALA A 138 8.56 0.06 -0.20
C ALA A 138 8.15 1.22 -1.10
N ILE A 139 9.06 2.13 -1.47
CA ILE A 139 8.79 3.23 -2.41
C ILE A 139 8.30 2.69 -3.75
N VAL A 140 9.07 1.82 -4.40
CA VAL A 140 8.69 1.24 -5.70
C VAL A 140 7.44 0.37 -5.59
N GLY A 141 7.32 -0.39 -4.50
CA GLY A 141 6.14 -1.19 -4.20
C GLY A 141 4.87 -0.35 -4.12
N HIS A 142 4.90 0.75 -3.37
CA HIS A 142 3.75 1.64 -3.22
C HIS A 142 3.43 2.33 -4.55
N LEU A 143 4.43 2.78 -5.33
CA LEU A 143 4.18 3.29 -6.68
C LEU A 143 3.51 2.25 -7.60
N ARG A 144 3.89 0.96 -7.51
CA ARG A 144 3.19 -0.13 -8.23
C ARG A 144 1.77 -0.36 -7.72
N PHE A 145 1.53 -0.24 -6.42
CA PHE A 145 0.17 -0.30 -5.89
C PHE A 145 -0.68 0.88 -6.34
N ALA A 146 -0.13 2.08 -6.38
CA ALA A 146 -0.81 3.27 -6.88
C ALA A 146 -1.21 3.09 -8.36
N THR A 147 -0.33 2.57 -9.20
CA THR A 147 -0.67 2.30 -10.61
C THR A 147 -1.75 1.21 -10.74
N ARG A 148 -1.76 0.19 -9.87
CA ARG A 148 -2.86 -0.78 -9.79
C ARG A 148 -4.17 -0.13 -9.37
N GLN A 149 -4.17 0.74 -8.36
CA GLN A 149 -5.37 1.47 -7.94
C GLN A 149 -5.90 2.37 -9.05
N LEU A 150 -5.03 3.12 -9.75
CA LEU A 150 -5.41 3.93 -10.89
C LEU A 150 -6.02 3.09 -12.02
N ARG A 151 -5.43 1.92 -12.30
CA ARG A 151 -6.00 0.97 -13.27
C ARG A 151 -7.36 0.44 -12.82
N THR A 152 -7.53 0.14 -11.53
CA THR A 152 -8.83 -0.24 -10.96
C THR A 152 -9.85 0.89 -11.11
N LEU A 153 -9.48 2.13 -10.80
CA LEU A 153 -10.36 3.30 -10.97
C LEU A 153 -10.74 3.52 -12.44
N TYR A 154 -9.77 3.41 -13.35
CA TYR A 154 -10.01 3.45 -14.79
C TYR A 154 -10.97 2.34 -15.22
N ASN A 155 -10.75 1.10 -14.75
CA ASN A 155 -11.63 -0.03 -15.07
C ASN A 155 -13.05 0.16 -14.51
N LEU A 156 -13.19 0.77 -13.34
CA LEU A 156 -14.49 1.07 -12.73
C LEU A 156 -15.24 2.16 -13.51
N HIS A 157 -14.56 3.24 -13.90
CA HIS A 157 -15.23 4.47 -14.35
C HIS A 157 -15.18 4.72 -15.85
N VAL A 158 -14.21 4.14 -16.56
CA VAL A 158 -13.92 4.49 -17.96
C VAL A 158 -13.82 3.28 -18.87
N ALA A 159 -13.09 2.23 -18.48
CA ALA A 159 -12.78 1.12 -19.37
C ALA A 159 -14.04 0.42 -19.88
N PRO A 160 -14.15 0.18 -21.20
CA PRO A 160 -15.24 -0.61 -21.74
C PRO A 160 -15.09 -2.09 -21.38
N ASN A 161 -16.21 -2.80 -21.23
CA ASN A 161 -16.24 -4.26 -21.01
C ASN A 161 -15.34 -4.71 -19.84
N SER A 162 -15.51 -4.09 -18.68
CA SER A 162 -14.68 -4.33 -17.50
C SER A 162 -15.46 -5.06 -16.40
N VAL A 163 -14.76 -5.94 -15.69
CA VAL A 163 -15.24 -6.60 -14.46
C VAL A 163 -14.21 -6.33 -13.37
N VAL A 164 -14.64 -5.74 -12.26
CA VAL A 164 -13.77 -5.32 -11.17
C VAL A 164 -14.32 -5.80 -9.83
N LEU A 165 -13.51 -6.54 -9.08
CA LEU A 165 -13.77 -6.84 -7.67
C LEU A 165 -13.60 -5.56 -6.86
N ARG A 166 -14.67 -5.05 -6.25
CA ARG A 166 -14.67 -3.74 -5.60
C ARG A 166 -14.39 -3.85 -4.10
N ASP A 167 -15.36 -4.37 -3.36
CA ASP A 167 -15.33 -4.43 -1.89
C ASP A 167 -15.73 -5.83 -1.43
N GLY A 168 -15.32 -6.19 -0.21
CA GLY A 168 -15.77 -7.42 0.43
C GLY A 168 -15.04 -8.68 -0.01
N PHE A 169 -13.79 -8.55 -0.46
CA PHE A 169 -12.94 -9.68 -0.82
C PHE A 169 -11.70 -9.71 0.06
N ASP A 170 -11.35 -10.90 0.56
CA ASP A 170 -10.17 -11.14 1.37
C ASP A 170 -9.07 -11.81 0.53
N TYR A 171 -7.84 -11.32 0.70
CA TYR A 171 -6.69 -11.76 -0.08
C TYR A 171 -6.27 -13.17 0.33
N SER A 172 -5.69 -13.90 -0.61
CA SER A 172 -5.13 -15.21 -0.33
C SER A 172 -3.70 -15.09 0.17
N GLU A 173 -3.43 -15.66 1.34
CA GLU A 173 -2.08 -15.72 1.93
C GLU A 173 -1.13 -16.71 1.22
N GLY A 174 -1.63 -17.52 0.27
CA GLY A 174 -0.81 -18.43 -0.55
C GLY A 174 -0.55 -17.92 -1.98
N ARG A 175 0.71 -17.99 -2.45
CA ARG A 175 1.08 -17.77 -3.87
C ARG A 175 0.99 -19.08 -4.66
N PRO A 176 0.58 -19.06 -5.95
CA PRO A 176 0.19 -17.91 -6.76
C PRO A 176 -1.33 -17.72 -6.79
N ALA A 177 -1.91 -16.93 -5.88
CA ALA A 177 -3.31 -16.55 -6.02
C ALA A 177 -3.44 -15.38 -7.01
N GLN A 178 -4.16 -15.61 -8.11
CA GLN A 178 -4.42 -14.60 -9.14
C GLN A 178 -5.63 -13.71 -8.80
N VAL A 179 -6.49 -14.13 -7.86
CA VAL A 179 -7.64 -13.37 -7.34
C VAL A 179 -7.83 -13.59 -5.83
N PRO A 180 -8.50 -12.67 -5.11
CA PRO A 180 -8.99 -12.93 -3.75
C PRO A 180 -9.73 -14.26 -3.69
N ARG A 181 -9.41 -15.10 -2.71
CA ARG A 181 -10.02 -16.43 -2.59
C ARG A 181 -11.33 -16.37 -1.81
N TRP A 182 -11.41 -15.52 -0.79
CA TRP A 182 -12.54 -15.50 0.12
C TRP A 182 -13.32 -14.21 -0.02
N THR A 183 -14.63 -14.28 0.24
CA THR A 183 -15.44 -13.08 0.43
C THR A 183 -15.60 -12.77 1.92
N LEU A 184 -15.86 -11.51 2.21
CA LEU A 184 -16.51 -11.09 3.46
C LEU A 184 -18.02 -11.42 3.37
N PRO A 185 -18.83 -11.13 4.41
CA PRO A 185 -20.26 -11.46 4.40
C PRO A 185 -21.07 -10.76 3.30
N ALA A 186 -20.53 -9.67 2.75
CA ALA A 186 -21.04 -9.04 1.54
C ALA A 186 -19.85 -8.64 0.67
N ALA A 187 -19.96 -8.94 -0.62
CA ALA A 187 -18.96 -8.62 -1.64
C ALA A 187 -19.63 -7.98 -2.86
N THR A 188 -18.93 -7.04 -3.49
CA THR A 188 -19.47 -6.28 -4.63
C THR A 188 -18.53 -6.34 -5.83
N ILE A 189 -19.06 -6.78 -6.97
CA ILE A 189 -18.37 -6.81 -8.25
C ILE A 189 -18.99 -5.74 -9.14
N ALA A 190 -18.19 -4.81 -9.63
CA ALA A 190 -18.62 -3.84 -10.62
C ALA A 190 -18.45 -4.43 -12.03
N VAL A 191 -19.50 -4.33 -12.83
CA VAL A 191 -19.53 -4.82 -14.22
C VAL A 191 -19.93 -3.65 -15.12
N ARG A 192 -19.15 -3.46 -16.17
CA ARG A 192 -19.44 -2.48 -17.22
C ARG A 192 -19.42 -3.18 -18.56
N ALA A 193 -20.50 -3.09 -19.33
CA ALA A 193 -20.57 -3.64 -20.67
C ALA A 193 -20.84 -2.51 -21.67
N GLN A 194 -20.23 -2.58 -22.86
CA GLN A 194 -20.61 -1.72 -23.99
C GLN A 194 -21.85 -2.27 -24.72
N SER A 195 -21.96 -3.60 -24.80
CA SER A 195 -23.13 -4.29 -25.35
C SER A 195 -24.32 -4.20 -24.43
N PHE A 196 -25.53 -4.45 -24.93
CA PHE A 196 -26.80 -4.43 -24.18
C PHE A 196 -26.79 -5.28 -22.90
N VAL A 197 -25.99 -6.35 -22.86
CA VAL A 197 -25.85 -7.28 -21.73
C VAL A 197 -24.40 -7.80 -21.68
N ALA A 198 -23.84 -7.94 -20.48
CA ALA A 198 -22.63 -8.72 -20.21
C ALA A 198 -22.99 -10.07 -19.60
N ALA A 199 -22.32 -11.13 -20.07
CA ALA A 199 -22.36 -12.44 -19.42
C ALA A 199 -21.22 -12.53 -18.41
N VAL A 200 -21.55 -12.78 -17.14
CA VAL A 200 -20.60 -12.95 -16.05
C VAL A 200 -20.79 -14.33 -15.45
N THR A 201 -19.71 -15.12 -15.42
CA THR A 201 -19.71 -16.44 -14.78
C THR A 201 -19.02 -16.33 -13.42
N LEU A 202 -19.72 -16.71 -12.35
CA LEU A 202 -19.17 -16.77 -11.00
C LEU A 202 -19.18 -18.22 -10.52
N ALA A 203 -18.00 -18.78 -10.21
CA ALA A 203 -17.89 -20.09 -9.58
C ALA A 203 -17.71 -19.92 -8.06
N LEU A 204 -18.68 -20.43 -7.30
CA LEU A 204 -18.75 -20.31 -5.83
C LEU A 204 -18.61 -21.68 -5.18
N ASP A 205 -17.91 -21.73 -4.05
CA ASP A 205 -17.73 -22.92 -3.23
C ASP A 205 -17.88 -22.57 -1.74
N SER A 206 -18.93 -23.10 -1.14
CA SER A 206 -19.23 -22.94 0.29
C SER A 206 -18.90 -24.17 1.13
N CYS A 207 -18.35 -25.24 0.55
CA CYS A 207 -18.14 -26.50 1.25
C CYS A 207 -17.11 -26.40 2.39
N ALA A 208 -16.20 -25.44 2.32
CA ALA A 208 -15.18 -25.21 3.34
C ALA A 208 -15.66 -24.33 4.50
N VAL A 209 -16.87 -23.77 4.44
CA VAL A 209 -17.44 -22.93 5.50
C VAL A 209 -17.87 -23.78 6.70
N GLN A 210 -17.57 -23.31 7.91
CA GLN A 210 -17.89 -23.98 9.17
C GLN A 210 -18.90 -23.14 9.99
N PRO A 211 -19.84 -23.76 10.73
CA PRO A 211 -19.98 -25.20 11.00
C PRO A 211 -20.67 -26.01 9.89
N GLY A 212 -21.13 -25.35 8.83
CA GLY A 212 -21.72 -25.99 7.66
C GLY A 212 -21.76 -25.02 6.48
N PRO A 213 -22.08 -25.49 5.26
CA PRO A 213 -21.96 -24.67 4.07
C PRO A 213 -22.86 -23.43 4.13
N ALA A 214 -22.31 -22.28 3.75
CA ALA A 214 -23.03 -21.01 3.79
C ALA A 214 -24.09 -20.90 2.69
N GLN A 215 -25.21 -20.23 3.04
CA GLN A 215 -26.15 -19.73 2.06
C GLN A 215 -25.57 -18.49 1.38
N VAL A 216 -25.78 -18.38 0.08
CA VAL A 216 -25.42 -17.21 -0.73
C VAL A 216 -26.65 -16.56 -1.34
N THR A 217 -26.52 -15.25 -1.50
CA THR A 217 -27.47 -14.41 -2.21
C THR A 217 -26.76 -13.71 -3.35
N LEU A 218 -27.42 -13.59 -4.49
CA LEU A 218 -26.88 -12.89 -5.66
C LEU A 218 -27.90 -11.86 -6.12
N GLU A 219 -27.44 -10.62 -6.25
CA GLU A 219 -28.23 -9.48 -6.70
C GLU A 219 -27.51 -8.81 -7.86
N VAL A 220 -28.27 -8.36 -8.87
CA VAL A 220 -27.75 -7.53 -9.97
C VAL A 220 -28.42 -6.17 -9.91
N GLY A 221 -27.64 -5.13 -9.69
CA GLY A 221 -28.13 -3.80 -9.37
C GLY A 221 -28.88 -3.81 -8.03
N GLN A 222 -30.20 -3.66 -8.08
CA GLN A 222 -31.10 -3.77 -6.94
C GLN A 222 -32.09 -4.94 -7.07
N GLN A 223 -31.92 -5.79 -8.10
CA GLN A 223 -32.81 -6.93 -8.34
C GLN A 223 -32.19 -8.21 -7.78
N PRO A 224 -32.86 -8.90 -6.84
CA PRO A 224 -32.41 -10.20 -6.37
C PRO A 224 -32.58 -11.25 -7.47
N LEU A 225 -31.50 -11.96 -7.81
CA LEU A 225 -31.50 -13.09 -8.74
C LEU A 225 -31.53 -14.43 -8.02
N VAL A 226 -30.81 -14.53 -6.90
CA VAL A 226 -30.80 -15.70 -6.02
C VAL A 226 -31.06 -15.23 -4.60
N VAL A 227 -32.21 -15.60 -4.05
CA VAL A 227 -32.66 -15.14 -2.73
C VAL A 227 -32.00 -15.93 -1.60
N SER A 228 -31.71 -17.22 -1.81
CA SER A 228 -30.89 -18.05 -0.92
C SER A 228 -30.56 -19.35 -1.65
N HIS A 229 -29.28 -19.66 -1.77
CA HIS A 229 -28.82 -20.94 -2.32
C HIS A 229 -27.53 -21.40 -1.65
N GLN A 230 -27.31 -22.70 -1.54
CA GLN A 230 -26.09 -23.27 -0.95
C GLN A 230 -25.17 -23.82 -2.05
N PRO A 231 -24.04 -23.18 -2.38
CA PRO A 231 -23.10 -23.67 -3.38
C PRO A 231 -22.16 -24.72 -2.77
N CYS A 232 -22.73 -25.80 -2.24
CA CYS A 232 -22.02 -27.02 -1.87
C CYS A 232 -22.86 -28.23 -2.32
N PRO A 233 -22.40 -29.05 -3.30
CA PRO A 233 -21.09 -29.00 -3.99
C PRO A 233 -20.88 -27.68 -4.77
N PRO A 234 -19.62 -27.35 -5.16
CA PRO A 234 -19.31 -26.10 -5.87
C PRO A 234 -20.22 -25.86 -7.09
N ARG A 235 -20.65 -24.62 -7.31
CA ARG A 235 -21.58 -24.24 -8.39
C ARG A 235 -21.09 -23.04 -9.19
N SER A 236 -21.39 -23.06 -10.48
CA SER A 236 -21.19 -21.92 -11.39
C SER A 236 -22.52 -21.22 -11.67
N TYR A 237 -22.51 -19.90 -11.56
CA TYR A 237 -23.65 -19.03 -11.81
C TYR A 237 -23.37 -18.20 -13.06
N HIS A 238 -24.21 -18.34 -14.07
CA HIS A 238 -24.13 -17.55 -15.30
C HIS A 238 -25.13 -16.41 -15.21
N LEU A 239 -24.62 -15.20 -15.02
CA LEU A 239 -25.40 -13.99 -14.78
C LEU A 239 -25.41 -13.12 -16.04
N LEU A 240 -26.59 -12.65 -16.41
CA LEU A 240 -26.75 -11.64 -17.46
C LEU A 240 -26.89 -10.27 -16.78
N VAL A 241 -25.87 -9.44 -16.94
CA VAL A 241 -25.79 -8.10 -16.34
C VAL A 241 -26.14 -7.06 -17.41
N PRO A 242 -27.19 -6.24 -17.25
CA PRO A 242 -27.55 -5.23 -18.25
C PRO A 242 -26.42 -4.21 -18.49
N SER A 243 -26.36 -3.66 -19.70
CA SER A 243 -25.32 -2.75 -20.23
C SER A 243 -24.94 -1.53 -19.39
N LYS A 244 -25.88 -1.03 -18.58
CA LYS A 244 -25.58 0.10 -17.69
C LYS A 244 -24.53 -0.33 -16.66
N SER A 245 -23.73 0.62 -16.15
CA SER A 245 -22.85 0.34 -15.02
C SER A 245 -23.68 -0.27 -13.89
N ASN A 246 -23.43 -1.55 -13.63
CA ASN A 246 -24.23 -2.35 -12.72
C ASN A 246 -23.30 -3.10 -11.78
N THR A 247 -23.84 -3.42 -10.61
CA THR A 247 -23.10 -4.14 -9.58
C THR A 247 -23.71 -5.52 -9.40
N VAL A 248 -22.87 -6.55 -9.37
CA VAL A 248 -23.25 -7.86 -8.85
C VAL A 248 -22.87 -7.90 -7.39
N ARG A 249 -23.85 -8.04 -6.51
CA ARG A 249 -23.64 -8.16 -5.06
C ARG A 249 -23.80 -9.62 -4.66
N LEU A 250 -22.81 -10.13 -3.96
CA LEU A 250 -22.79 -11.46 -3.36
C LEU A 250 -22.91 -11.29 -1.85
N GLY A 251 -24.00 -11.76 -1.27
CA GLY A 251 -24.13 -11.91 0.18
C GLY A 251 -23.84 -13.35 0.58
N ALA A 252 -23.17 -13.55 1.72
CA ALA A 252 -22.92 -14.86 2.28
C ALA A 252 -23.00 -14.81 3.81
N THR A 253 -23.39 -15.92 4.43
CA THR A 253 -23.32 -16.06 5.88
C THR A 253 -21.87 -15.93 6.35
N ALA A 254 -21.61 -15.01 7.27
CA ALA A 254 -20.31 -14.84 7.90
C ALA A 254 -19.98 -16.04 8.79
N TRP A 255 -18.71 -16.46 8.80
CA TRP A 255 -18.22 -17.36 9.83
C TRP A 255 -16.85 -16.90 10.33
N GLU A 256 -16.52 -17.26 11.57
CA GLU A 256 -15.28 -16.87 12.21
C GLU A 256 -14.44 -18.13 12.48
N PRO A 257 -13.23 -18.25 11.90
CA PRO A 257 -12.40 -19.44 12.08
C PRO A 257 -12.00 -19.67 13.53
N SER A 258 -11.70 -18.61 14.28
CA SER A 258 -11.34 -18.70 15.70
C SER A 258 -12.47 -19.29 16.55
N ALA A 259 -13.73 -19.04 16.19
CA ALA A 259 -14.90 -19.59 16.87
C ALA A 259 -15.04 -21.12 16.73
N VAL A 260 -14.37 -21.72 15.74
CA VAL A 260 -14.34 -23.17 15.50
C VAL A 260 -12.94 -23.77 15.72
N GLY A 261 -12.06 -23.06 16.43
CA GLY A 261 -10.72 -23.55 16.79
C GLY A 261 -9.69 -23.52 15.65
N ILE A 262 -10.01 -22.87 14.52
CA ILE A 262 -9.05 -22.63 13.44
C ILE A 262 -8.27 -21.36 13.78
N GLN A 263 -6.94 -21.45 13.87
CA GLN A 263 -6.06 -20.31 14.13
C GLN A 263 -6.02 -19.34 12.93
N ARG A 264 -7.05 -18.50 12.80
CA ARG A 264 -7.10 -17.38 11.86
C ARG A 264 -8.02 -16.30 12.41
N ASP A 265 -7.52 -15.07 12.46
CA ASP A 265 -8.28 -13.92 12.94
C ASP A 265 -9.07 -13.29 11.77
N GLY A 266 -10.40 -13.29 11.83
CA GLY A 266 -11.26 -12.58 10.87
C GLY A 266 -12.58 -13.27 10.51
N ARG A 267 -13.54 -12.50 9.98
CA ARG A 267 -14.81 -13.04 9.43
C ARG A 267 -14.61 -13.44 7.97
N LEU A 268 -14.80 -14.71 7.64
CA LEU A 268 -14.68 -15.23 6.28
C LEU A 268 -16.06 -15.62 5.71
N GLY A 269 -16.11 -15.83 4.39
CA GLY A 269 -17.30 -16.15 3.63
C GLY A 269 -17.06 -17.30 2.64
N VAL A 270 -17.49 -17.13 1.40
CA VAL A 270 -17.50 -18.18 0.36
C VAL A 270 -16.25 -18.10 -0.53
N LEU A 271 -15.76 -19.25 -0.99
CA LEU A 271 -14.59 -19.35 -1.86
C LEU A 271 -14.97 -19.04 -3.31
N LEU A 272 -14.20 -18.16 -3.95
CA LEU A 272 -14.27 -17.91 -5.40
C LEU A 272 -13.34 -18.86 -6.14
N ARG A 273 -13.88 -19.59 -7.12
CA ARG A 273 -13.10 -20.45 -8.02
C ARG A 273 -12.89 -19.78 -9.38
N HIS A 274 -11.77 -20.13 -10.02
CA HIS A 274 -11.39 -19.68 -11.36
C HIS A 274 -11.87 -20.70 -12.39
#